data_AF-A0A7S3DGT4-F1
#
_entry.id   AF-A0A7S3DGT4-F1
#
_cell.length_a   1.000
_cell.length_b   1.000
_cell.length_c   1.000
_cell.angle_alpha   90.00
_cell.angle_beta   90.00
_cell.angle_gamma   90.00
#
_symmetry.space_group_name_H-M   'P 1'
#
loop_
_entity.id
_entity.type
_entity.pdbx_description
1 polymer ?
#
loop_
_entity_poly.entity_id
_entity_poly.type
_entity_poly.pdbx_seq_one_letter_code
_entity_poly.pdbx_strand_id
1 'polypeptide(L)'
;WDLLSPVGRRVDVATLEGRRVAVDISIWLTQFLKAMRDDRGEVVPHAHLIGLIQRICKLLFHRCRPVFVFDGEPPLIKKKTIMMRKGNRSKSAAQFKRAAQKLLLVRMREAGVSAKEARERAEAIAEAHFKSEWKK
;
A
#
# COMPACT_ATOMS: atom_id res chain seq x y z
N TRP A 1 0.09 -17.59 3.20
CA TRP A 1 0.98 -18.62 2.61
C TRP A 1 0.36 -19.95 2.96
N ASP A 2 -0.82 -20.22 2.39
CA ASP A 2 -1.74 -21.17 3.03
C ASP A 2 -1.30 -22.61 2.75
N LEU A 3 -0.80 -22.85 1.53
CA LEU A 3 -0.20 -24.12 1.11
C LEU A 3 1.04 -24.51 1.95
N LEU A 4 1.85 -23.54 2.37
CA LEU A 4 3.07 -23.79 3.15
C LEU A 4 2.85 -23.71 4.67
N SER A 5 1.64 -23.37 5.11
CA SER A 5 1.35 -23.19 6.55
C SER A 5 1.63 -24.43 7.41
N PRO A 6 1.38 -25.69 6.97
CA PRO A 6 1.59 -26.87 7.83
C PRO A 6 3.06 -27.16 8.14
N VAL A 7 3.98 -26.66 7.31
CA VAL A 7 5.43 -26.92 7.46
C VAL A 7 6.19 -25.74 8.07
N GLY A 8 5.50 -24.64 8.38
CA GLY A 8 6.09 -23.46 9.00
C GLY A 8 6.53 -23.71 10.43
N ARG A 9 7.76 -23.32 10.77
CA ARG A 9 8.28 -23.38 12.14
C ARG A 9 8.41 -21.98 12.73
N ARG A 10 7.94 -21.79 13.96
CA ARG A 10 8.20 -20.57 14.72
C ARG A 10 9.61 -20.64 15.28
N VAL A 11 10.41 -19.64 14.96
CA VAL A 11 11.79 -19.52 15.40
C VAL A 11 11.93 -18.17 16.08
N ASP A 12 12.49 -18.16 17.29
CA ASP A 12 12.78 -16.91 17.99
C ASP A 12 13.95 -16.20 17.30
N VAL A 13 13.85 -14.88 17.16
CA VAL A 13 14.88 -14.04 16.56
C VAL A 13 16.18 -14.12 17.36
N ALA A 14 16.11 -14.37 18.68
CA ALA A 14 17.30 -14.58 19.51
C ALA A 14 18.18 -15.76 19.01
N THR A 15 17.59 -16.77 18.35
CA THR A 15 18.36 -17.90 17.78
C THR A 15 19.25 -17.50 16.60
N LEU A 16 19.06 -16.30 16.05
CA LEU A 16 19.87 -15.73 14.96
C LEU A 16 21.08 -14.94 15.47
N GLU A 17 21.35 -14.95 16.77
CA GLU A 17 22.50 -14.27 17.37
C GLU A 17 23.82 -14.64 16.67
N GLY A 18 24.61 -13.63 16.31
CA GLY A 18 25.90 -13.80 15.62
C GLY A 18 25.79 -14.25 14.15
N ARG A 19 24.58 -14.58 13.65
CA ARG A 19 24.38 -15.01 12.26
C ARG A 19 24.39 -13.83 11.30
N ARG A 20 24.86 -14.09 10.08
CA ARG A 20 24.68 -13.18 8.94
C ARG A 20 23.32 -13.42 8.33
N VAL A 21 22.50 -12.37 8.23
CA VAL A 21 21.11 -12.47 7.77
C VAL A 21 20.94 -11.59 6.55
N ALA A 22 20.61 -12.18 5.40
CA ALA A 22 20.23 -11.42 4.22
C ALA A 22 18.84 -10.83 4.43
N VAL A 23 18.72 -9.52 4.25
CA VAL A 23 17.45 -8.79 4.41
C VAL A 23 17.10 -8.15 3.08
N ASP A 24 15.96 -8.53 2.52
CA ASP A 24 15.36 -7.83 1.39
C ASP A 24 14.82 -6.48 1.86
N ILE A 25 15.52 -5.41 1.49
CA ILE A 25 15.13 -4.04 1.86
C ILE A 25 14.10 -3.48 0.88
N SER A 26 14.08 -3.96 -0.36
CA SER A 26 13.18 -3.45 -1.41
C SER A 26 11.72 -3.66 -1.01
N ILE A 27 11.43 -4.83 -0.43
CA ILE A 27 10.08 -5.10 0.08
C ILE A 27 9.75 -4.26 1.31
N TRP A 28 10.70 -4.03 2.24
CA TRP A 28 10.47 -3.20 3.43
C TRP A 28 10.11 -1.76 3.06
N LEU A 29 10.86 -1.14 2.15
CA LEU A 29 10.61 0.24 1.71
C LEU A 29 9.19 0.40 1.16
N THR A 30 8.76 -0.52 0.29
CA THR A 30 7.40 -0.46 -0.27
C THR A 30 6.31 -0.79 0.75
N GLN A 31 6.60 -1.63 1.74
CA GLN A 31 5.67 -1.94 2.84
C GLN A 31 5.45 -0.73 3.74
N PHE A 32 6.52 -0.04 4.16
CA PHE A 32 6.40 1.11 5.05
C PHE A 32 5.59 2.25 4.42
N LEU A 33 5.84 2.56 3.15
CA LEU A 33 5.07 3.58 2.41
C LEU A 33 3.59 3.20 2.25
N LYS A 34 3.26 1.91 2.24
CA LYS A 34 1.86 1.46 2.12
C LYS A 34 1.16 1.38 3.47
N ALA A 35 1.85 0.91 4.50
CA ALA A 35 1.26 0.56 5.78
C ALA A 35 1.27 1.69 6.82
N MET A 36 2.27 2.58 6.81
CA MET A 36 2.34 3.68 7.78
C MET A 36 1.47 4.83 7.30
N ARG A 37 0.21 4.83 7.76
CA ARG A 37 -0.77 5.87 7.51
C ARG A 37 -1.07 6.64 8.80
N ASP A 38 -1.29 7.94 8.68
CA ASP A 38 -1.85 8.75 9.76
C ASP A 38 -3.36 8.50 9.92
N ASP A 39 -3.98 9.15 10.89
CA ASP A 39 -5.43 9.01 11.16
C ASP A 39 -6.30 9.48 9.98
N ARG A 40 -5.73 10.24 9.04
CA ARG A 40 -6.41 10.71 7.82
C ARG A 40 -6.19 9.76 6.64
N GLY A 41 -5.40 8.70 6.80
CA GLY A 41 -5.07 7.74 5.75
C GLY A 41 -3.88 8.15 4.87
N GLU A 42 -3.22 9.26 5.18
CA GLU A 42 -2.09 9.78 4.42
C GLU A 42 -0.79 9.08 4.81
N VAL A 43 0.15 8.96 3.87
CA VAL A 43 1.45 8.34 4.17
C VAL A 43 2.20 9.20 5.17
N VAL A 44 2.68 8.58 6.26
CA VAL A 44 3.53 9.27 7.23
C VAL A 44 4.83 9.74 6.54
N PRO A 45 5.23 11.02 6.69
CA PRO A 45 6.49 11.51 6.14
C PRO A 45 7.67 10.66 6.60
N HIS A 46 8.56 10.33 5.66
CA HIS A 46 9.74 9.50 5.93
C HIS A 46 9.45 8.13 6.58
N ALA A 47 8.23 7.59 6.41
CA ALA A 47 7.83 6.28 6.94
C ALA A 47 8.86 5.16 6.71
N HIS A 48 9.45 5.16 5.52
CA HIS A 48 10.48 4.20 5.14
C HIS A 48 11.74 4.29 6.01
N LEU A 49 12.20 5.49 6.38
CA LEU A 49 13.36 5.68 7.26
C LEU A 49 13.04 5.25 8.69
N ILE A 50 11.89 5.67 9.21
CA ILE A 50 11.44 5.35 10.57
C ILE A 50 11.35 3.83 10.72
N GLY A 51 10.63 3.16 9.82
CA GLY A 51 10.47 1.71 9.86
C GLY A 51 11.77 0.95 9.66
N LEU A 52 12.67 1.44 8.79
CA LEU A 52 13.95 0.81 8.53
C LEU A 52 14.86 0.88 9.77
N ILE A 53 14.99 2.06 10.39
CA ILE A 53 15.80 2.24 11.61
C ILE A 53 15.28 1.32 12.72
N GLN A 54 13.97 1.28 12.96
CA GLN A 54 13.37 0.42 13.98
C GLN A 54 13.68 -1.08 13.74
N ARG A 55 13.54 -1.55 12.49
CA ARG A 55 13.84 -2.97 12.17
C ARG A 55 15.32 -3.29 12.25
N ILE A 56 16.20 -2.38 11.82
CA ILE A 56 17.65 -2.55 11.91
C ILE A 56 18.08 -2.60 13.38
N CYS A 57 17.61 -1.66 14.21
CA CYS A 57 17.88 -1.65 15.64
C CYS A 57 17.45 -2.96 16.29
N LYS A 58 16.30 -3.52 15.91
CA LYS A 58 15.86 -4.84 16.43
C LYS A 58 16.81 -5.97 16.04
N LEU A 59 17.29 -6.01 14.79
CA LEU A 59 18.27 -7.03 14.36
C LEU A 59 19.61 -6.88 15.10
N LEU A 60 20.10 -5.66 15.24
CA LEU A 60 21.35 -5.38 15.96
C LEU A 60 21.24 -5.65 17.46
N PHE A 61 20.08 -5.39 18.06
CA PHE A 61 19.79 -5.73 19.46
C PHE A 61 19.97 -7.23 19.72
N HIS A 62 19.51 -8.09 18.80
CA HIS A 62 19.74 -9.54 18.85
C HIS A 62 21.12 -9.96 18.28
N ARG A 63 22.07 -9.01 18.16
CA ARG A 63 23.43 -9.20 17.61
C ARG A 63 23.47 -9.95 16.27
N CYS A 64 22.44 -9.78 15.45
CA CYS A 64 22.45 -10.25 14.07
C CYS A 64 23.37 -9.36 13.23
N ARG A 65 23.95 -9.91 12.16
CA ARG A 65 24.78 -9.17 11.19
C ARG A 65 24.02 -9.05 9.88
N PRO A 66 23.15 -8.02 9.71
CA PRO A 66 22.34 -7.90 8.51
C PRO A 66 23.18 -7.60 7.27
N VAL A 67 22.80 -8.21 6.15
CA VAL A 67 23.31 -7.89 4.81
C VAL A 67 22.13 -7.42 3.99
N PHE A 68 22.14 -6.15 3.60
CA PHE A 68 21.02 -5.55 2.86
C PHE A 68 21.09 -5.92 1.40
N VAL A 69 19.99 -6.47 0.89
CA VAL A 69 19.82 -6.88 -0.50
C VAL A 69 18.76 -5.99 -1.13
N PHE A 70 19.12 -5.38 -2.26
CA PHE A 70 18.22 -4.60 -3.09
C PHE A 70 17.93 -5.35 -4.38
N ASP A 71 16.67 -5.27 -4.83
CA ASP A 71 16.27 -5.78 -6.13
C ASP A 71 16.96 -4.95 -7.22
N GLY A 72 17.53 -5.63 -8.21
CA GLY A 72 18.00 -5.00 -9.44
C GLY A 72 16.86 -4.83 -10.45
N GLU A 73 17.23 -4.74 -11.72
CA GLU A 73 16.25 -4.66 -12.78
C GLU A 73 15.41 -5.95 -12.86
N PRO A 74 14.06 -5.84 -12.88
CA PRO A 74 13.22 -7.03 -12.97
C PRO A 74 13.35 -7.69 -14.34
N PRO A 75 13.36 -9.04 -14.41
CA PRO A 75 13.40 -9.75 -15.69
C PRO A 75 12.14 -9.46 -16.52
N LEU A 76 12.23 -9.65 -17.84
CA LEU A 76 11.17 -9.30 -18.79
C LEU A 76 9.79 -9.90 -18.43
N ILE A 77 9.78 -11.15 -17.95
CA ILE A 77 8.55 -11.84 -17.54
C ILE A 77 7.88 -11.17 -16.33
N LYS A 78 8.68 -10.72 -15.34
CA LYS A 78 8.19 -9.98 -14.16
C LYS A 78 7.67 -8.60 -14.60
N LYS A 79 8.39 -7.90 -15.49
CA LYS A 79 7.97 -6.60 -16.04
C LYS A 79 6.61 -6.68 -16.74
N LYS A 80 6.43 -7.62 -17.69
CA LYS A 80 5.16 -7.82 -18.41
C LYS A 80 4.00 -8.06 -17.44
N THR A 81 4.22 -8.89 -16.43
CA THR A 81 3.22 -9.20 -15.41
C THR A 81 2.88 -8.00 -14.53
N ILE A 82 3.89 -7.20 -14.13
CA ILE A 82 3.68 -5.97 -13.35
C ILE A 82 2.84 -4.96 -14.14
N MET A 83 3.14 -4.76 -15.43
CA MET A 83 2.38 -3.85 -16.29
C MET A 83 0.91 -4.28 -16.42
N MET A 84 0.67 -5.57 -16.67
CA MET A 84 -0.68 -6.12 -16.73
C MET A 84 -1.45 -5.90 -15.41
N ARG A 85 -0.83 -6.18 -14.26
CA ARG A 85 -1.44 -5.95 -12.94
C ARG A 85 -1.74 -4.48 -12.68
N LYS A 86 -0.86 -3.58 -13.09
CA LYS A 86 -1.08 -2.12 -12.98
C LYS A 86 -2.29 -1.70 -13.83
N GLY A 87 -2.40 -2.20 -15.05
CA GLY A 87 -3.55 -1.95 -15.93
C GLY A 87 -4.88 -2.49 -15.37
N ASN A 88 -4.87 -3.68 -14.77
CA ASN A 88 -6.08 -4.22 -14.14
C ASN A 88 -6.49 -3.41 -12.91
N ARG A 89 -5.53 -2.96 -12.10
CA ARG A 89 -5.81 -2.11 -10.94
C ARG A 89 -6.42 -0.76 -11.33
N SER A 90 -5.90 -0.11 -12.37
CA SER A 90 -6.46 1.16 -12.84
C SER A 90 -7.88 0.99 -13.39
N LYS A 91 -8.14 -0.09 -14.15
CA LYS A 91 -9.50 -0.42 -14.62
C LYS A 91 -10.47 -0.65 -13.45
N SER A 92 -10.05 -1.43 -12.46
CA SER A 92 -10.85 -1.70 -11.26
C SER A 92 -11.13 -0.41 -10.46
N ALA A 93 -10.15 0.45 -10.26
CA ALA A 93 -10.33 1.76 -9.61
C ALA A 93 -11.33 2.65 -10.36
N ALA A 94 -11.24 2.70 -11.70
CA ALA A 94 -12.19 3.45 -12.52
C ALA A 94 -13.62 2.90 -12.41
N GLN A 95 -13.79 1.58 -12.38
CA GLN A 95 -15.09 0.94 -12.17
C GLN A 95 -15.65 1.24 -10.78
N PHE A 96 -14.82 1.14 -9.74
CA PHE A 96 -15.20 1.49 -8.37
C PHE A 96 -15.68 2.94 -8.26
N LYS A 97 -14.94 3.90 -8.83
CA LYS A 97 -15.33 5.32 -8.86
C LYS A 97 -16.70 5.50 -9.53
N ARG A 98 -16.94 4.86 -10.67
CA ARG A 98 -18.24 4.92 -11.37
C ARG A 98 -19.36 4.31 -10.54
N ALA A 99 -19.12 3.19 -9.87
CA ALA A 99 -20.10 2.55 -8.99
C ALA A 99 -20.45 3.45 -7.79
N ALA A 100 -19.45 4.03 -7.12
CA ALA A 100 -19.63 4.96 -6.02
C ALA A 100 -20.41 6.22 -6.44
N GLN A 101 -20.09 6.80 -7.60
CA GLN A 101 -20.83 7.94 -8.16
C GLN A 101 -22.31 7.62 -8.41
N LYS A 102 -22.60 6.44 -8.99
CA LYS A 102 -23.99 6.01 -9.23
C LYS A 102 -24.75 5.82 -7.92
N LEU A 103 -24.12 5.17 -6.93
CA LEU A 103 -24.74 4.94 -5.62
C LEU A 103 -25.04 6.26 -4.90
N LEU A 104 -24.10 7.21 -4.93
CA LEU A 104 -24.29 8.55 -4.36
C LEU A 104 -25.46 9.29 -5.02
N LEU A 105 -25.54 9.24 -6.36
CA LEU A 105 -26.63 9.88 -7.11
C LEU A 105 -28.00 9.31 -6.74
N VAL A 106 -28.12 7.99 -6.60
CA VAL A 106 -29.36 7.34 -6.17
C VAL A 106 -29.76 7.82 -4.77
N ARG A 107 -28.79 7.84 -3.83
CA ARG A 107 -29.05 8.27 -2.46
C ARG A 107 -29.48 9.73 -2.35
N MET A 108 -28.91 10.61 -3.18
CA MET A 108 -29.30 12.03 -3.23
C MET A 108 -30.71 12.22 -3.80
N ARG A 109 -31.12 11.42 -4.79
CA ARG A 109 -32.49 11.44 -5.31
C ARG A 109 -33.51 10.95 -4.27
N GLU A 110 -33.19 9.89 -3.52
CA GLU A 110 -34.02 9.40 -2.41
C GLU A 110 -34.19 10.46 -1.30
N ALA A 111 -33.17 11.29 -1.07
CA ALA A 111 -33.22 12.40 -0.11
C ALA A 111 -34.02 13.63 -0.60
N GLY A 112 -34.69 13.56 -1.75
CA GLY A 112 -35.52 14.64 -2.28
C GLY A 112 -34.75 15.82 -2.90
N VAL A 113 -33.44 15.67 -3.13
CA VAL A 113 -32.61 16.70 -3.78
C VAL A 113 -32.91 16.72 -5.29
N SER A 114 -33.04 17.92 -5.88
CA SER A 114 -33.30 18.04 -7.32
C SER A 114 -32.17 17.35 -8.12
N ALA A 115 -32.51 16.71 -9.24
CA ALA A 115 -31.54 15.96 -10.03
C ALA A 115 -30.36 16.83 -10.51
N LYS A 116 -30.56 18.15 -10.65
CA LYS A 116 -29.54 19.13 -11.01
C LYS A 116 -28.59 19.40 -9.83
N GLU A 117 -29.15 19.66 -8.65
CA GLU A 117 -28.38 19.93 -7.42
C GLU A 117 -27.60 18.69 -6.94
N ALA A 118 -28.19 17.50 -7.06
CA ALA A 118 -27.52 16.24 -6.73
C ALA A 118 -26.30 16.00 -7.63
N ARG A 119 -26.40 16.34 -8.92
CA ARG A 119 -25.31 16.19 -9.87
C ARG A 119 -24.19 17.19 -9.62
N GLU A 120 -24.53 18.46 -9.39
CA GLU A 120 -23.56 19.52 -9.04
C GLU A 120 -22.83 19.21 -7.73
N ARG A 121 -23.54 18.75 -6.68
CA ARG A 121 -22.92 18.35 -5.40
C ARG A 121 -22.03 17.12 -5.55
N ALA A 122 -22.45 16.10 -6.32
CA ALA A 122 -21.64 14.91 -6.56
C ALA A 122 -20.36 15.23 -7.35
N GLU A 123 -20.44 16.13 -8.35
CA GLU A 123 -19.28 16.61 -9.10
C GLU A 123 -18.33 17.43 -8.22
N ALA A 124 -18.85 18.35 -7.39
CA ALA A 124 -18.05 19.14 -6.45
C ALA A 124 -17.32 18.25 -5.42
N ILE A 125 -17.98 17.23 -4.87
CA ILE A 125 -17.36 16.26 -3.95
C ILE A 125 -16.28 15.45 -4.67
N ALA A 126 -16.56 14.97 -5.89
CA ALA A 126 -15.60 14.21 -6.68
C ALA A 126 -14.35 15.04 -7.05
N GLU A 127 -14.53 16.33 -7.29
CA GLU A 127 -13.46 17.26 -7.65
C GLU A 127 -12.63 17.71 -6.43
N ALA A 128 -13.27 17.90 -5.27
CA ALA A 128 -12.58 18.12 -4.00
C ALA A 128 -11.69 16.92 -3.63
N HIS A 129 -12.21 15.70 -3.78
CA HIS A 129 -11.45 14.46 -3.55
C HIS A 129 -10.30 14.28 -4.56
N PHE A 130 -10.52 14.63 -5.83
CA PHE A 130 -9.49 14.54 -6.85
C PHE A 130 -8.36 15.55 -6.61
N LYS A 131 -8.69 16.80 -6.22
CA LYS A 131 -7.69 17.83 -5.88
C LYS A 131 -6.93 17.48 -4.60
N SER A 132 -7.51 16.76 -3.64
CA SER A 132 -6.78 16.29 -2.45
C SER A 132 -5.84 15.11 -2.75
N GLU A 133 -6.22 14.21 -3.67
CA GLU A 133 -5.40 13.04 -4.04
C GLU A 133 -4.21 13.37 -4.98
N TRP A 134 -4.27 14.46 -5.75
CA TRP A 134 -3.28 14.73 -6.83
C TRP A 134 -2.51 16.05 -6.70
N LYS A 135 -2.67 16.79 -5.59
CA LYS A 135 -1.79 17.94 -5.23
C LYS A 135 -0.58 17.54 -4.36
N LYS A 136 -0.30 16.24 -4.23
CA LYS A 136 0.91 15.70 -3.59
C LYS A 136 1.66 14.81 -4.59
#